data_AF-G8H2Q4-F1
#
_entry.id   AF-G8H2Q4-F1
#
_cell.length_a   1.000
_cell.length_b   1.000
_cell.length_c   1.000
_cell.angle_alpha   90.00
_cell.angle_beta   90.00
_cell.angle_gamma   90.00
#
_symmetry.space_group_name_H-M   'P 1'
#
loop_
_entity.id
_entity.type
_entity.pdbx_description
1 polymer ?
#
loop_
_entity_poly.entity_id
_entity_poly.type
_entity_poly.pdbx_seq_one_letter_code
_entity_poly.pdbx_strand_id
1 'polypeptide(L)'
;MAAAQHARLAACAATLLSHPALTRQSPRAHLCPPAVHGPPTFSHTATDLQNELVYLGCTAEASRALSELHDAGCRRLAAQCAASYTSCLAKLCETFEPGDESDYVRYQQTLVPAYERRYAEGSAEMRDRLLDEVRSA
;
A
#
# COMPACT_ATOMS: atom_id res chain seq x y z
N MET A 1 -63.26 -11.64 14.73
CA MET A 1 -62.57 -10.34 14.90
C MET A 1 -61.04 -10.40 14.80
N ALA A 2 -60.40 -11.57 14.98
CA ALA A 2 -58.95 -11.72 14.87
C ALA A 2 -58.37 -11.34 13.49
N ALA A 3 -59.01 -11.76 12.39
CA ALA A 3 -58.51 -11.49 11.03
C ALA A 3 -58.29 -9.99 10.72
N ALA A 4 -59.15 -9.10 11.22
CA ALA A 4 -59.03 -7.66 11.02
C ALA A 4 -57.86 -7.05 11.81
N GLN A 5 -57.56 -7.58 13.00
CA GLN A 5 -56.42 -7.15 13.81
C GLN A 5 -55.09 -7.62 13.18
N HIS A 6 -55.06 -8.85 12.67
CA HIS A 6 -53.90 -9.39 11.96
C HIS A 6 -53.63 -8.65 10.65
N ALA A 7 -54.67 -8.29 9.89
CA ALA A 7 -54.54 -7.48 8.68
C ALA A 7 -53.96 -6.09 8.97
N ARG A 8 -54.36 -5.47 10.09
CA ARG A 8 -53.86 -4.17 10.52
C ARG A 8 -52.39 -4.23 10.95
N LEU A 9 -51.99 -5.28 11.67
CA LEU A 9 -50.59 -5.51 12.02
C LEU A 9 -49.71 -5.74 10.79
N ALA A 10 -50.17 -6.56 9.84
CA ALA A 10 -49.46 -6.80 8.59
C ALA A 10 -49.29 -5.52 7.76
N ALA A 11 -50.33 -4.68 7.68
CA ALA A 11 -50.27 -3.39 6.99
C ALA A 11 -49.28 -2.42 7.66
N CYS A 12 -49.27 -2.33 9.00
CA CYS A 12 -48.31 -1.50 9.72
C CYS A 12 -46.87 -1.99 9.51
N ALA A 13 -46.63 -3.31 9.55
CA ALA A 13 -45.32 -3.88 9.29
C ALA A 13 -44.85 -3.60 7.85
N ALA A 14 -45.73 -3.76 6.86
CA ALA A 14 -45.43 -3.43 5.46
C ALA A 14 -45.12 -1.95 5.26
N THR A 15 -45.83 -1.06 5.96
CA THR A 15 -45.59 0.41 5.90
C THR A 15 -44.27 0.79 6.57
N LEU A 16 -43.92 0.13 7.67
CA LEU A 16 -42.65 0.34 8.36
C LEU A 16 -41.47 -0.17 7.51
N LEU A 17 -41.56 -1.38 6.95
CA LEU A 17 -40.52 -1.94 6.09
C LEU A 17 -40.32 -1.17 4.78
N SER A 18 -41.37 -0.54 4.26
CA SER A 18 -41.29 0.34 3.08
C SER A 18 -40.92 1.79 3.42
N HIS A 19 -40.69 2.10 4.70
CA HIS A 19 -40.35 3.46 5.10
C HIS A 19 -38.94 3.83 4.59
N PRO A 20 -38.79 4.96 3.88
CA PRO A 20 -37.53 5.35 3.23
C PRO A 20 -36.35 5.48 4.19
N ALA A 21 -36.60 5.74 5.47
CA ALA A 21 -35.59 5.78 6.53
C ALA A 21 -34.99 4.40 6.87
N LEU A 22 -35.71 3.31 6.62
CA LEU A 22 -35.27 1.93 6.86
C LEU A 22 -34.69 1.28 5.58
N THR A 23 -35.15 1.71 4.40
CA THR A 23 -34.55 1.30 3.12
C THR A 23 -33.31 2.11 2.73
N ARG A 24 -33.11 3.29 3.32
CA ARG A 24 -31.81 3.97 3.26
C ARG A 24 -30.85 3.14 4.09
N GLN A 25 -30.13 2.24 3.42
CA GLN A 25 -28.94 1.62 3.98
C GLN A 25 -28.08 2.75 4.54
N SER A 26 -27.93 2.80 5.87
CA SER A 26 -26.96 3.68 6.49
C SER A 26 -25.62 3.45 5.79
N PRO A 27 -24.86 4.51 5.46
CA PRO A 27 -23.52 4.32 4.94
C PRO A 27 -22.79 3.39 5.90
N ARG A 28 -22.20 2.31 5.35
CA ARG A 28 -21.46 1.31 6.12
C ARG A 28 -20.48 2.09 7.00
N ALA A 29 -20.56 1.92 8.31
CA ALA A 29 -19.63 2.58 9.21
C ALA A 29 -18.23 2.08 8.86
N HIS A 30 -17.42 2.92 8.24
CA HIS A 30 -16.04 2.58 7.93
C HIS A 30 -15.27 2.51 9.25
N LEU A 31 -14.43 1.49 9.39
CA LEU A 31 -13.46 1.42 10.48
C LEU A 31 -12.69 2.73 10.56
N CYS A 32 -12.64 3.30 11.75
CA CYS A 32 -11.68 4.35 12.06
C CYS A 32 -10.35 3.61 12.31
N PRO A 33 -9.35 3.69 11.41
CA PRO A 33 -8.21 2.81 11.49
C PRO A 33 -7.44 3.04 12.81
N PRO A 34 -7.13 1.97 13.56
CA PRO A 34 -6.30 2.08 14.76
C PRO A 34 -4.90 2.61 14.41
N ALA A 35 -4.20 3.14 15.42
CA ALA A 35 -2.87 3.75 15.29
C ALA A 35 -1.94 2.88 14.43
N VAL A 36 -1.58 3.45 13.28
CA VAL A 36 -0.90 2.81 12.16
C VAL A 36 0.47 2.29 12.59
N HIS A 37 0.80 1.03 12.27
CA HIS A 37 2.19 0.59 12.27
C HIS A 37 2.99 1.52 11.35
N GLY A 38 4.17 1.96 11.81
CA GLY A 38 4.98 2.96 11.11
C GLY A 38 5.15 2.65 9.60
N PRO A 39 5.28 3.69 8.75
CA PRO A 39 5.44 3.50 7.32
C PRO A 39 6.65 2.61 7.00
N PRO A 40 6.63 1.88 5.87
CA PRO A 40 7.76 1.07 5.44
C PRO A 40 9.03 1.91 5.34
N THR A 41 10.15 1.34 5.78
CA THR A 41 11.45 2.01 5.75
C THR A 41 12.19 1.60 4.49
N PHE A 42 12.40 2.54 3.58
CA PHE A 42 13.19 2.33 2.37
C PHE A 42 14.64 2.74 2.65
N SER A 43 15.42 1.81 3.21
CA SER A 43 16.84 2.04 3.44
C SER A 43 17.58 2.08 2.11
N HIS A 44 18.18 3.24 1.80
CA HIS A 44 19.30 3.26 0.89
C HIS A 44 20.44 2.50 1.57
N THR A 45 20.62 1.22 1.23
CA THR A 45 21.91 0.59 1.44
C THR A 45 22.91 1.46 0.70
N ALA A 46 23.80 2.13 1.46
CA ALA A 46 24.94 2.86 0.94
C ALA A 46 25.80 1.85 0.20
N THR A 47 25.41 1.59 -1.04
CA THR A 47 25.99 0.56 -1.87
C THR A 47 27.18 1.20 -2.51
N ASP A 48 28.31 0.50 -2.49
CA ASP A 48 29.59 1.00 -2.97
C ASP A 48 29.67 1.04 -4.50
N LEU A 49 28.55 1.38 -5.14
CA LEU A 49 28.36 1.41 -6.59
C LEU A 49 29.43 2.29 -7.24
N GLN A 50 29.80 3.41 -6.61
CA GLN A 50 30.85 4.26 -7.13
C GLN A 50 32.20 3.52 -7.22
N ASN A 51 32.60 2.77 -6.19
CA ASN A 51 33.85 2.02 -6.22
C ASN A 51 33.77 0.84 -7.19
N GLU A 52 32.61 0.18 -7.30
CA GLU A 52 32.38 -0.87 -8.29
C GLU A 52 32.54 -0.35 -9.73
N LEU A 53 31.98 0.83 -10.01
CA LEU A 53 32.12 1.49 -11.32
C LEU A 53 33.57 1.89 -11.61
N VAL A 54 34.29 2.42 -10.61
CA VAL A 54 35.73 2.70 -10.75
C VAL A 54 36.51 1.41 -11.02
N TYR A 55 36.19 0.31 -10.36
CA TYR A 55 36.82 -0.99 -10.59
C TYR A 55 36.55 -1.54 -12.00
N LEU A 56 35.39 -1.24 -12.57
CA LEU A 56 35.05 -1.56 -13.96
C LEU A 56 35.73 -0.65 -14.99
N GLY A 57 36.55 0.31 -14.56
CA GLY A 57 37.30 1.20 -15.45
C GLY A 57 36.60 2.50 -15.81
N CYS A 58 35.44 2.80 -15.18
CA CYS A 58 34.82 4.12 -15.35
C CYS A 58 35.72 5.22 -14.79
N THR A 59 35.70 6.37 -15.47
CA THR A 59 36.33 7.59 -14.93
C THR A 59 35.58 8.04 -13.66
N ALA A 60 36.26 8.75 -12.77
CA ALA A 60 35.64 9.25 -11.53
C ALA A 60 34.39 10.10 -11.80
N GLU A 61 34.37 10.86 -12.89
CA GLU A 61 33.22 11.67 -13.31
C GLU A 61 32.04 10.80 -13.77
N ALA A 62 32.30 9.79 -14.62
CA ALA A 62 31.28 8.86 -15.06
C ALA A 62 30.72 8.03 -13.89
N SER A 63 31.59 7.51 -13.02
CA SER A 63 31.17 6.77 -11.82
C SER A 63 30.29 7.61 -10.91
N ARG A 64 30.63 8.89 -10.70
CA ARG A 64 29.81 9.81 -9.91
C ARG A 64 28.43 10.04 -10.56
N ALA A 65 28.40 10.34 -11.86
CA ALA A 65 27.15 10.60 -12.57
C ALA A 65 26.20 9.39 -12.55
N LEU A 66 26.74 8.18 -12.72
CA LEU A 66 25.97 6.94 -12.67
C LEU A 66 25.47 6.63 -11.24
N SER A 67 26.28 6.87 -10.21
CA SER A 67 25.83 6.74 -8.81
C SER A 67 24.72 7.75 -8.47
N GLU A 68 24.84 9.00 -8.92
CA GLU A 68 23.78 10.00 -8.74
C GLU A 68 22.47 9.62 -9.45
N LEU A 69 22.58 9.04 -10.65
CA LEU A 69 21.44 8.51 -11.40
C LEU A 69 20.77 7.35 -10.67
N HIS A 70 21.56 6.39 -10.19
CA HIS A 70 21.07 5.28 -9.36
C HIS A 70 20.34 5.80 -8.11
N ASP A 71 20.93 6.75 -7.40
CA ASP A 71 20.32 7.33 -6.20
C ASP A 71 19.01 8.07 -6.50
N ALA A 72 18.95 8.80 -7.62
CA ALA A 72 17.72 9.43 -8.07
C ALA A 72 16.63 8.38 -8.41
N GLY A 73 17.03 7.29 -9.06
CA GLY A 73 16.17 6.13 -9.33
C GLY A 73 15.61 5.52 -8.04
N CYS A 74 16.47 5.30 -7.04
CA CYS A 74 16.10 4.74 -5.75
C CYS A 74 15.12 5.65 -4.99
N ARG A 75 15.34 6.97 -4.98
CA ARG A 75 14.40 7.93 -4.39
C ARG A 75 13.02 7.85 -5.06
N ARG A 76 13.00 7.77 -6.39
CA ARG A 76 11.75 7.63 -7.16
C ARG A 76 11.05 6.30 -6.87
N LEU A 77 11.81 5.21 -6.80
CA LEU A 77 11.28 3.88 -6.47
C LEU A 77 10.69 3.86 -5.05
N ALA A 78 11.38 4.45 -4.07
CA ALA A 78 10.89 4.58 -2.70
C ALA A 78 9.56 5.37 -2.66
N ALA A 79 9.49 6.50 -3.36
CA ALA A 79 8.25 7.29 -3.45
C ALA A 79 7.10 6.50 -4.08
N GLN A 80 7.37 5.74 -5.15
CA GLN A 80 6.37 4.89 -5.79
C GLN A 80 5.90 3.76 -4.87
N CYS A 81 6.82 3.12 -4.14
CA CYS A 81 6.48 2.08 -3.17
C CYS A 81 5.64 2.65 -2.02
N ALA A 82 6.00 3.82 -1.49
CA ALA A 82 5.23 4.53 -0.47
C ALA A 82 3.80 4.85 -0.94
N ALA A 83 3.66 5.44 -2.13
CA ALA A 83 2.35 5.78 -2.70
C ALA A 83 1.50 4.53 -2.99
N SER A 84 2.14 3.45 -3.43
CA SER A 84 1.45 2.17 -3.66
C SER A 84 1.00 1.54 -2.35
N TYR A 85 1.81 1.61 -1.29
CA TYR A 85 1.47 1.14 0.04
C TYR A 85 0.28 1.91 0.62
N THR A 86 0.29 3.24 0.57
CA THR A 86 -0.82 4.06 1.09
C THR A 86 -2.12 3.80 0.31
N SER A 87 -2.05 3.67 -1.02
CA SER A 87 -3.22 3.30 -1.82
C SER A 87 -3.74 1.91 -1.50
N CYS A 88 -2.85 0.93 -1.28
CA CYS A 88 -3.22 -0.42 -0.88
C CYS A 88 -3.91 -0.42 0.50
N LEU A 89 -3.37 0.30 1.48
CA LEU A 89 -3.97 0.44 2.79
C LEU A 89 -5.36 1.10 2.74
N ALA A 90 -5.54 2.15 1.94
CA ALA A 90 -6.83 2.80 1.79
C ALA A 90 -7.90 1.81 1.29
N LYS A 91 -7.58 1.07 0.21
CA LYS A 91 -8.45 0.02 -0.32
C LYS A 91 -8.71 -1.11 0.66
N LEU A 92 -7.68 -1.52 1.40
CA LEU A 92 -7.81 -2.55 2.41
C LEU A 92 -8.76 -2.11 3.53
N CYS A 93 -8.64 -0.86 4.00
CA CYS A 93 -9.53 -0.30 5.02
C CYS A 93 -11.00 -0.29 4.59
N GLU A 94 -11.29 -0.13 3.29
CA GLU A 94 -12.66 -0.19 2.75
C GLU A 94 -13.27 -1.60 2.80
N THR A 95 -12.44 -2.65 2.94
CA THR A 95 -12.91 -4.05 2.94
C THR A 95 -13.28 -4.59 4.32
N PHE A 96 -12.84 -3.94 5.39
CA PHE A 96 -13.04 -4.39 6.77
C PHE A 96 -14.21 -3.68 7.46
N GLU A 97 -14.92 -4.41 8.31
CA GLU A 97 -16.06 -3.89 9.09
C GLU A 97 -15.67 -3.53 10.52
N PRO A 98 -16.48 -2.70 11.23
CA PRO A 98 -16.28 -2.47 12.66
C PRO A 98 -16.20 -3.78 13.43
N GLY A 99 -15.11 -4.01 14.17
CA GLY A 99 -14.81 -5.29 14.84
C GLY A 99 -13.68 -6.10 14.21
N ASP A 100 -13.26 -5.78 12.98
CA ASP A 100 -12.17 -6.47 12.27
C ASP A 100 -10.79 -5.79 12.49
N GLU A 101 -10.64 -4.95 13.51
CA GLU A 101 -9.43 -4.14 13.72
C GLU A 101 -8.16 -5.01 13.84
N SER A 102 -8.27 -6.15 14.50
CA SER A 102 -7.15 -7.08 14.71
C SER A 102 -6.67 -7.72 13.40
N ASP A 103 -7.59 -8.03 12.49
CA ASP A 103 -7.26 -8.56 11.18
C ASP A 103 -6.65 -7.48 10.30
N TYR A 104 -7.21 -6.27 10.31
CA TYR A 104 -6.64 -5.14 9.60
C TYR A 104 -5.18 -4.90 9.99
N VAL A 105 -4.87 -4.89 11.29
CA VAL A 105 -3.50 -4.75 11.80
C VAL A 105 -2.59 -5.89 11.33
N ARG A 106 -3.07 -7.13 11.33
CA ARG A 106 -2.30 -8.30 10.83
C ARG A 106 -1.96 -8.17 9.34
N TYR A 107 -2.89 -7.66 8.53
CA TYR A 107 -2.60 -7.38 7.13
C TYR A 107 -1.58 -6.25 6.97
N GLN A 108 -1.69 -5.16 7.75
CA GLN A 108 -0.68 -4.09 7.74
C GLN A 108 0.73 -4.63 8.05
N GLN A 109 0.85 -5.46 9.09
CA GLN A 109 2.12 -6.09 9.48
C GLN A 109 2.71 -6.98 8.37
N THR A 110 1.87 -7.53 7.50
CA THR A 110 2.30 -8.36 6.37
C THR A 110 2.69 -7.48 5.16
N LEU A 111 1.99 -6.36 4.96
CA LEU A 111 2.23 -5.46 3.83
C LEU A 111 3.55 -4.69 3.96
N VAL A 112 3.88 -4.18 5.14
CA VAL A 112 5.12 -3.43 5.38
C VAL A 112 6.37 -4.17 4.84
N PRO A 113 6.70 -5.39 5.31
CA PRO A 113 7.88 -6.10 4.83
C PRO A 113 7.79 -6.49 3.36
N ALA A 114 6.58 -6.68 2.80
CA ALA A 114 6.41 -6.95 1.38
C ALA A 114 6.82 -5.75 0.51
N TYR A 115 6.46 -4.52 0.91
CA TYR A 115 6.86 -3.31 0.21
C TYR A 115 8.33 -2.97 0.40
N GLU A 116 8.89 -3.21 1.60
CA GLU A 116 10.33 -3.07 1.86
C GLU A 116 11.14 -4.04 0.98
N ARG A 117 10.71 -5.31 0.88
CA ARG A 117 11.33 -6.31 -0.01
C ARG A 117 11.25 -5.88 -1.47
N ARG A 118 10.08 -5.44 -1.93
CA ARG A 118 9.88 -4.98 -3.31
C ARG A 118 10.81 -3.81 -3.66
N TYR A 119 10.99 -2.89 -2.72
CA TYR A 119 11.96 -1.80 -2.90
C TYR A 119 13.39 -2.33 -2.98
N ALA A 120 13.79 -3.22 -2.07
CA ALA A 120 15.13 -3.80 -2.05
C ALA A 120 15.46 -4.56 -3.35
N GLU A 121 14.53 -5.38 -3.83
CA GLU A 121 14.65 -6.11 -5.10
C GLU A 121 14.77 -5.15 -6.29
N GLY A 122 13.92 -4.13 -6.38
CA GLY A 122 13.96 -3.16 -7.48
C GLY A 122 15.22 -2.29 -7.47
N SER A 123 15.72 -1.93 -6.29
CA SER A 123 16.99 -1.20 -6.12
C SER A 123 18.17 -2.06 -6.58
N ALA A 124 18.23 -3.32 -6.15
CA ALA A 124 19.25 -4.27 -6.56
C ALA A 124 19.23 -4.53 -8.07
N GLU A 125 18.05 -4.74 -8.66
CA GLU A 125 17.91 -4.95 -10.11
C GLU A 125 18.39 -3.74 -10.92
N MET A 126 18.08 -2.52 -10.46
CA MET A 126 18.54 -1.30 -11.13
C MET A 126 20.06 -1.16 -11.06
N ARG A 127 20.68 -1.49 -9.92
CA ARG A 127 22.13 -1.56 -9.78
C ARG A 127 22.74 -2.56 -10.74
N ASP A 128 22.23 -3.80 -10.76
CA ASP A 128 22.78 -4.87 -11.60
C ASP A 128 22.73 -4.49 -13.08
N ARG A 129 21.60 -3.92 -13.52
CA ARG A 129 21.45 -3.41 -14.89
C ARG A 129 22.44 -2.31 -15.24
N LEU A 130 22.70 -1.38 -14.32
CA LEU A 130 23.71 -0.33 -14.54
C LEU A 130 25.12 -0.92 -14.68
N LEU A 131 25.47 -1.90 -13.84
CA LEU A 131 26.77 -2.56 -13.90
C LEU A 131 26.93 -3.39 -15.18
N ASP A 132 25.88 -4.09 -15.61
CA ASP A 132 25.90 -4.88 -16.83
C ASP A 132 26.03 -4.00 -18.08
N GLU A 133 25.33 -2.86 -18.12
CA GLU A 133 25.47 -1.90 -19.21
C GLU A 133 26.92 -1.39 -19.32
N VAL A 134 27.52 -0.99 -18.19
CA VAL A 134 28.93 -0.54 -18.14
C VAL A 134 29.91 -1.63 -18.58
N ARG A 135 29.67 -2.89 -18.21
CA ARG A 135 30.52 -4.03 -18.64
C ARG A 135 30.43 -4.29 -20.14
N SER A 136 29.33 -3.92 -20.77
CA SER A 136 29.07 -4.20 -22.18
C SER A 136 29.49 -3.07 -23.14
N ALA A 137 29.80 -1.88 -22.60
CA ALA A 137 30.24 -0.70 -23.33
C ALA A 137 31.74 -0.76 -23.68
#